data_AF-A0A2T6B836-F1
#
_entry.id   AF-A0A2T6B836-F1
#
_cell.length_a   1.000
_cell.length_b   1.000
_cell.length_c   1.000
_cell.angle_alpha   90.00
_cell.angle_beta   90.00
_cell.angle_gamma   90.00
#
_symmetry.space_group_name_H-M   'P 1'
#
loop_
_entity.id
_entity.type
_entity.pdbx_description
1 polymer ?
#
loop_
_entity_poly.entity_id
_entity_poly.type
_entity_poly.pdbx_seq_one_letter_code
_entity_poly.pdbx_strand_id
1 'polypeptide(L)'
;MATLTRGERPRFRITLEQRPGRHLLERQPRYAVLVNGAQQGELYYNMRGYQGYLPTVHGSRLDIGERGISAFRREVTLLNREAEQAIERGAADARRIVLTRPTTDGGVVFALSRDALTGTDATHLISRRELIQARRLFGSDDIGSGFFRPLDLDTEPVVLFEPGDEALAAGLPQLRSRIMDPVEAEAHEREIERVIRTADPEVLLVVSRRTRDGADPEPHYVTRWGHETALARFGPDLRLSDLIEVGTRPAIPDPGDRAFLRGQFTWFGTEDEQPWRPDLSLLGSGAPDADLEGPA
;
A
#
# COMPACT_ATOMS: atom_id res chain seq x y z
N MET A 1 13.15 9.49 -8.21
CA MET A 1 13.81 8.18 -8.03
C MET A 1 14.71 7.95 -9.23
N ALA A 2 15.92 7.42 -9.05
CA ALA A 2 16.79 7.08 -10.18
C ALA A 2 16.14 5.91 -10.95
N THR A 3 15.82 6.11 -12.21
CA THR A 3 15.34 5.04 -13.10
C THR A 3 16.49 4.06 -13.31
N LEU A 4 16.38 2.84 -12.81
CA LEU A 4 17.41 1.82 -13.00
C LEU A 4 17.55 1.54 -14.52
N THR A 5 18.77 1.64 -15.03
CA THR A 5 19.10 1.16 -16.38
C THR A 5 18.88 -0.35 -16.44
N ARG A 6 18.23 -0.84 -17.50
CA ARG A 6 17.92 -2.26 -17.71
C ARG A 6 19.17 -3.13 -17.50
N GLY A 7 19.20 -3.92 -16.42
CA GLY A 7 20.31 -4.81 -16.07
C GLY A 7 21.14 -4.39 -14.84
N GLU A 8 20.94 -3.19 -14.28
CA GLU A 8 21.57 -2.84 -13.01
C GLU A 8 20.84 -3.56 -11.85
N ARG A 9 21.59 -4.37 -11.09
CA ARG A 9 21.03 -5.07 -9.93
C ARG A 9 20.52 -4.04 -8.93
N PRO A 10 19.28 -4.19 -8.44
CA PRO A 10 18.76 -3.27 -7.44
C PRO A 10 19.61 -3.35 -6.18
N ARG A 11 19.75 -2.22 -5.49
CA ARG A 11 20.54 -2.13 -4.25
C ARG A 11 19.66 -1.66 -3.13
N PHE A 12 19.86 -2.25 -1.95
CA PHE A 12 19.26 -1.80 -0.71
C PHE A 12 20.36 -1.75 0.35
N ARG A 13 20.74 -0.55 0.77
CA ARG A 13 21.77 -0.34 1.79
C ARG A 13 21.35 0.71 2.78
N ILE A 14 21.27 0.30 4.05
CA ILE A 14 21.05 1.17 5.19
C ILE A 14 22.41 1.69 5.67
N THR A 15 22.48 3.00 5.94
CA THR A 15 23.61 3.64 6.61
C THR A 15 23.13 4.59 7.70
N LEU A 16 23.89 4.68 8.79
CA LEU A 16 23.64 5.64 9.88
C LEU A 16 24.64 6.78 9.78
N GLU A 17 24.14 8.00 9.58
CA GLU A 17 24.98 9.19 9.50
C GLU A 17 24.78 10.05 10.75
N GLN A 18 25.86 10.37 11.46
CA GLN A 18 25.79 11.21 12.63
C GLN A 18 25.43 12.65 12.24
N ARG A 19 24.46 13.24 12.95
CA ARG A 19 24.04 14.63 12.79
C ARG A 19 24.14 15.36 14.14
N PRO A 20 24.45 16.66 14.14
CA PRO A 20 24.39 17.46 15.36
C PRO A 20 22.95 17.44 15.91
N GLY A 21 22.83 17.48 17.25
CA GLY A 21 21.52 17.57 17.92
C GLY A 21 20.77 18.84 17.49
N ARG A 22 19.44 18.77 17.43
CA ARG A 22 18.61 19.93 17.04
C ARG A 22 18.49 20.96 18.15
N HIS A 23 18.70 20.54 19.39
CA HIS A 23 18.53 21.36 20.58
C HIS A 23 19.85 21.51 21.32
N LEU A 24 20.12 22.71 21.83
CA LEU A 24 21.31 23.04 22.63
C LEU A 24 21.47 22.14 23.88
N LEU A 25 20.38 21.56 24.37
CA LEU A 25 20.36 20.69 25.54
C LEU A 25 20.59 19.20 25.20
N GLU A 26 20.56 18.83 23.92
CA GLU A 26 20.88 17.46 23.48
C GLU A 26 22.40 17.26 23.52
N ARG A 27 22.88 16.56 24.55
CA ARG A 27 24.31 16.22 24.67
C ARG A 27 24.74 15.19 23.63
N GLN A 28 23.81 14.31 23.24
CA GLN A 28 24.08 13.14 22.42
C GLN A 28 23.71 13.45 20.96
N PRO A 29 24.52 13.02 19.98
CA PRO A 29 24.22 13.27 18.59
C PRO A 29 22.96 12.50 18.17
N ARG A 30 22.31 12.94 17.09
CA ARG A 30 21.28 12.15 16.41
C ARG A 30 21.92 11.38 15.26
N TYR A 31 21.25 10.35 14.77
CA TYR A 31 21.69 9.62 13.57
C TYR A 31 20.59 9.62 12.51
N ALA A 32 20.87 10.17 11.34
CA ALA A 32 19.99 10.00 10.19
C ALA A 32 20.06 8.54 9.71
N VAL A 33 18.89 7.93 9.52
CA VAL A 33 18.77 6.59 8.92
C VAL A 33 18.58 6.79 7.42
N LEU A 34 19.59 6.44 6.63
CA LEU A 34 19.57 6.59 5.18
C LEU A 34 19.38 5.23 4.53
N VAL A 35 18.55 5.15 3.49
CA VAL A 35 18.45 4.01 2.58
C VAL A 35 18.93 4.47 1.21
N ASN A 36 20.01 3.86 0.71
CA ASN A 36 20.66 4.25 -0.54
C ASN A 36 20.99 5.76 -0.58
N GLY A 37 21.38 6.33 0.56
CA GLY A 37 21.69 7.76 0.70
C GLY A 37 20.49 8.69 0.90
N ALA A 38 19.26 8.22 0.70
CA ALA A 38 18.05 9.01 0.96
C ALA A 38 17.61 8.83 2.42
N GLN A 39 17.35 9.94 3.13
CA GLN A 39 16.90 9.89 4.51
C GLN A 39 15.49 9.30 4.61
N GLN A 40 15.34 8.27 5.45
CA GLN A 40 14.07 7.58 5.73
C GLN A 40 13.62 7.75 7.18
N GLY A 41 14.55 8.05 8.08
CA GLY A 41 14.24 8.21 9.50
C GLY A 41 15.38 8.88 10.26
N GLU A 42 15.24 8.89 11.58
CA GLU A 42 16.22 9.44 12.51
C GLU A 42 16.21 8.62 13.79
N LEU A 43 17.38 8.42 14.38
CA LEU A 43 17.57 7.90 15.72
C LEU A 43 17.94 9.06 16.64
N TYR A 44 17.20 9.23 17.72
CA TYR A 44 17.50 10.21 18.76
C TYR A 44 17.79 9.50 20.09
N TYR A 45 18.62 10.12 20.92
CA TYR A 45 18.95 9.58 22.23
C TYR A 45 17.90 10.01 23.26
N ASN A 46 17.22 9.05 23.87
CA ASN A 46 16.35 9.27 25.04
C ASN A 46 17.13 9.03 26.35
N MET A 47 16.47 8.85 27.49
CA MET A 47 17.13 8.65 28.78
C MET A 47 18.06 7.42 28.83
N ARG A 48 17.68 6.31 28.19
CA ARG A 48 18.39 5.01 28.33
C ARG A 48 19.18 4.59 27.09
N GLY A 49 18.90 5.18 25.93
CA GLY A 49 19.50 4.77 24.67
C GLY A 49 18.92 5.50 23.47
N TYR A 50 19.39 5.11 22.28
CA TYR A 50 18.83 5.56 21.02
C TYR A 50 17.47 4.89 20.77
N GLN A 51 16.53 5.66 20.26
CA GLN A 51 15.20 5.23 19.87
C GLN A 51 14.93 5.66 18.41
N GLY A 52 14.17 4.83 17.70
CA GLY A 52 13.79 5.02 16.31
C GLY A 52 13.63 3.66 15.62
N TYR A 53 13.43 3.65 14.31
CA TYR A 53 13.23 2.43 13.54
C TYR A 53 14.25 2.29 12.41
N LEU A 54 14.48 1.05 11.98
CA LEU A 54 15.26 0.72 10.80
C LEU A 54 14.33 0.19 9.70
N PRO A 55 14.39 0.71 8.47
CA PRO A 55 13.60 0.20 7.35
C PRO A 55 14.13 -1.17 6.91
N THR A 56 13.25 -2.06 6.46
CA THR A 56 13.63 -3.37 5.91
C THR A 56 13.52 -3.39 4.38
N VAL A 57 14.16 -4.36 3.72
CA VAL A 57 14.08 -4.55 2.26
C VAL A 57 12.64 -4.82 1.78
N HIS A 58 11.79 -5.33 2.68
CA HIS A 58 10.39 -5.68 2.46
C HIS A 58 9.42 -4.52 2.78
N GLY A 59 9.95 -3.33 3.10
CA GLY A 59 9.15 -2.13 3.33
C GLY A 59 8.52 -2.05 4.73
N SER A 60 8.89 -2.96 5.64
CA SER A 60 8.52 -2.86 7.05
C SER A 60 9.47 -1.96 7.83
N ARG A 61 9.10 -1.62 9.06
CA ARG A 61 9.93 -0.90 10.02
C ARG A 61 10.27 -1.86 11.17
N LEU A 62 11.55 -1.98 11.48
CA LEU A 62 12.05 -2.74 12.63
C LEU A 62 12.32 -1.76 13.79
N ASP A 63 11.62 -1.96 14.90
CA ASP A 63 11.89 -1.27 16.16
C ASP A 63 12.57 -2.26 17.11
N ILE A 64 13.79 -1.92 17.55
CA ILE A 64 14.58 -2.74 18.50
C ILE A 64 14.52 -2.18 19.94
N GLY A 65 13.64 -1.21 20.17
CA GLY A 65 13.48 -0.47 21.42
C GLY A 65 14.65 0.47 21.71
N GLU A 66 14.72 0.93 22.96
CA GLU A 66 15.80 1.80 23.43
C GLU A 66 17.10 1.02 23.63
N ARG A 67 18.10 1.27 22.77
CA ARG A 67 19.39 0.55 22.79
C ARG A 67 20.56 1.48 22.46
N GLY A 68 21.78 1.07 22.81
CA GLY A 68 22.99 1.82 22.41
C GLY A 68 23.19 1.82 20.88
N ILE A 69 23.87 2.84 20.34
CA ILE A 69 24.10 2.97 18.89
C ILE A 69 24.81 1.75 18.28
N SER A 70 25.65 1.06 19.05
CA SER A 70 26.31 -0.18 18.63
C SER A 70 25.32 -1.30 18.32
N ALA A 71 24.18 -1.38 19.01
CA ALA A 71 23.13 -2.34 18.69
C ALA A 71 22.48 -2.03 17.35
N PHE A 72 22.11 -0.76 17.12
CA PHE A 72 21.59 -0.31 15.81
C PHE A 72 22.57 -0.57 14.66
N ARG A 73 23.88 -0.33 14.86
CA ARG A 73 24.90 -0.61 13.83
C ARG A 73 25.01 -2.11 13.50
N ARG A 74 24.88 -2.99 14.51
CA ARG A 74 24.83 -4.44 14.29
C ARG A 74 23.59 -4.81 13.51
N GLU A 75 22.44 -4.28 13.89
CA GLU A 75 21.17 -4.55 13.22
C GLU A 75 21.18 -4.09 11.75
N VAL A 76 21.70 -2.90 11.48
CA VAL A 76 21.93 -2.41 10.11
C VAL A 76 22.78 -3.36 9.29
N THR A 77 23.79 -3.99 9.89
CA THR A 77 24.65 -4.97 9.19
C THR A 77 23.86 -6.24 8.85
N LEU A 78 23.04 -6.73 9.77
CA LEU A 78 22.17 -7.89 9.55
C LEU A 78 21.13 -7.61 8.46
N LEU A 79 20.40 -6.49 8.59
CA LEU A 79 19.39 -6.08 7.61
C LEU A 79 19.97 -5.88 6.21
N ASN A 80 21.18 -5.33 6.08
CA ASN A 80 21.84 -5.19 4.78
C ASN A 80 22.18 -6.56 4.16
N ARG A 81 22.62 -7.52 4.98
CA ARG A 81 22.90 -8.89 4.50
C ARG A 81 21.62 -9.61 4.10
N GLU A 82 20.56 -9.49 4.89
CA GLU A 82 19.24 -10.03 4.55
C GLU A 82 18.70 -9.42 3.27
N ALA A 83 18.87 -8.12 3.08
CA ALA A 83 18.47 -7.43 1.87
C ALA A 83 19.19 -7.94 0.63
N GLU A 84 20.52 -8.11 0.70
CA GLU A 84 21.31 -8.68 -0.39
C GLU A 84 20.84 -10.10 -0.74
N GLN A 85 20.56 -10.93 0.26
CA GLN A 85 20.04 -12.29 0.05
C GLN A 85 18.62 -12.31 -0.54
N ALA A 86 17.74 -11.43 -0.09
CA ALA A 86 16.39 -11.32 -0.64
C ALA A 86 16.42 -10.84 -2.10
N ILE A 87 17.25 -9.85 -2.39
CA ILE A 87 17.47 -9.34 -3.75
C ILE A 87 18.05 -10.43 -4.65
N GLU A 88 19.07 -11.16 -4.20
CA GLU A 88 19.67 -12.24 -5.01
C GLU A 88 18.66 -13.35 -5.27
N ARG A 89 17.87 -13.76 -4.26
CA ARG A 89 16.79 -14.75 -4.46
C ARG A 89 15.76 -14.25 -5.45
N GLY A 90 15.29 -13.02 -5.31
CA GLY A 90 14.35 -12.40 -6.25
C GLY A 90 14.91 -12.29 -7.67
N ALA A 91 16.18 -11.92 -7.82
CA ALA A 91 16.81 -11.77 -9.14
C ALA A 91 17.08 -13.13 -9.81
N ALA A 92 17.54 -14.12 -9.05
CA ALA A 92 17.95 -15.43 -9.56
C ALA A 92 16.79 -16.42 -9.73
N ASP A 93 15.64 -16.18 -9.10
CA ASP A 93 14.47 -17.06 -9.24
C ASP A 93 13.94 -17.05 -10.68
N ALA A 94 13.85 -18.24 -11.29
CA ALA A 94 13.31 -18.42 -12.63
C ALA A 94 11.79 -18.17 -12.69
N ARG A 95 11.08 -18.26 -11.56
CA ARG A 95 9.66 -17.95 -11.45
C ARG A 95 9.45 -16.46 -11.32
N ARG A 96 8.74 -15.87 -12.28
CA ARG A 96 8.40 -14.45 -12.31
C ARG A 96 6.94 -14.24 -11.99
N ILE A 97 6.63 -13.21 -11.18
CA ILE A 97 5.24 -12.79 -10.99
C ILE A 97 4.72 -12.25 -12.33
N VAL A 98 3.65 -12.86 -12.84
CA VAL A 98 3.03 -12.51 -14.14
C VAL A 98 1.66 -11.87 -13.98
N LEU A 99 1.00 -12.11 -12.85
CA LEU A 99 -0.31 -11.55 -12.56
C LEU A 99 -0.45 -11.33 -11.06
N THR A 100 -1.13 -10.25 -10.68
CA THR A 100 -1.55 -10.03 -9.29
C THR A 100 -3.02 -9.66 -9.23
N ARG A 101 -3.71 -10.10 -8.18
CA ARG A 101 -5.10 -9.73 -7.91
C ARG A 101 -5.27 -9.31 -6.44
N PRO A 102 -6.17 -8.35 -6.16
CA PRO A 102 -6.51 -8.01 -4.79
C PRO A 102 -7.16 -9.21 -4.08
N THR A 103 -7.20 -9.13 -2.75
CA THR A 103 -7.98 -10.05 -1.92
C THR A 103 -8.87 -9.25 -1.00
N THR A 104 -9.81 -9.92 -0.32
CA THR A 104 -10.64 -9.28 0.72
C THR A 104 -9.85 -8.72 1.90
N ASP A 105 -8.61 -9.19 2.12
CA ASP A 105 -7.66 -8.49 2.97
C ASP A 105 -6.79 -7.57 2.10
N GLY A 106 -7.01 -6.26 2.18
CA GLY A 106 -6.24 -5.26 1.43
C GLY A 106 -4.72 -5.30 1.69
N GLY A 107 -4.28 -6.00 2.74
CA GLY A 107 -2.87 -6.28 3.04
C GLY A 107 -2.22 -7.40 2.24
N VAL A 108 -3.03 -8.25 1.62
CA VAL A 108 -2.61 -9.47 0.94
C VAL A 108 -3.04 -9.39 -0.52
N VAL A 109 -2.16 -9.84 -1.41
CA VAL A 109 -2.48 -9.98 -2.83
C VAL A 109 -2.23 -11.42 -3.26
N PHE A 110 -3.12 -11.89 -4.11
CA PHE A 110 -2.88 -13.09 -4.90
C PHE A 110 -1.85 -12.77 -5.98
N ALA A 111 -0.93 -13.69 -6.20
CA ALA A 111 0.04 -13.61 -7.28
C ALA A 111 0.12 -14.94 -8.03
N LEU A 112 0.01 -14.86 -9.36
CA LEU A 112 0.38 -15.95 -10.25
C LEU A 112 1.82 -15.74 -10.67
N SER A 113 2.64 -16.78 -10.49
CA SER A 113 4.01 -16.83 -10.99
C SER A 113 4.12 -17.84 -12.11
N ARG A 114 4.99 -17.56 -13.08
CA ARG A 114 5.34 -18.49 -14.16
C ARG A 114 6.83 -18.73 -14.17
N ASP A 115 7.22 -20.00 -14.19
CA ASP A 115 8.61 -20.39 -14.40
C ASP A 115 9.02 -20.11 -15.85
N ALA A 116 10.02 -19.25 -16.04
CA ALA A 116 10.42 -18.81 -17.37
C ALA A 116 11.07 -19.91 -18.23
N LEU A 117 11.55 -21.00 -17.63
CA LEU A 117 12.22 -22.10 -18.32
C LEU A 117 11.23 -23.20 -18.71
N THR A 118 10.32 -23.54 -17.80
CA THR A 118 9.39 -24.66 -17.95
C THR A 118 7.98 -24.23 -18.38
N GLY A 119 7.65 -22.95 -18.23
CA GLY A 119 6.30 -22.42 -18.44
C GLY A 119 5.30 -22.84 -17.34
N THR A 120 5.76 -23.46 -16.26
CA THR A 120 4.88 -23.96 -15.19
C THR A 120 4.40 -22.83 -14.29
N ASP A 121 3.08 -22.77 -14.10
CA ASP A 121 2.45 -21.77 -13.25
C ASP A 121 2.41 -22.22 -11.78
N ALA A 122 2.49 -21.26 -10.85
CA ALA A 122 2.29 -21.48 -9.42
C ALA A 122 1.62 -20.26 -8.78
N THR A 123 0.78 -20.50 -7.78
CA THR A 123 -0.01 -19.48 -7.09
C THR A 123 0.59 -19.15 -5.73
N HIS A 124 0.53 -17.87 -5.35
CA HIS A 124 1.05 -17.37 -4.07
C HIS A 124 0.09 -16.38 -3.44
N LEU A 125 0.10 -16.31 -2.11
CA LEU A 125 -0.42 -15.17 -1.36
C LEU A 125 0.78 -14.41 -0.80
N ILE A 126 0.91 -13.14 -1.17
CA ILE A 126 2.05 -12.30 -0.78
C ILE A 126 1.56 -11.01 -0.12
N SER A 127 2.40 -10.43 0.73
CA SER A 127 2.07 -9.13 1.31
C SER A 127 2.06 -8.06 0.23
N ARG A 128 0.97 -7.30 0.14
CA ARG A 128 0.86 -6.17 -0.80
C ARG A 128 1.95 -5.13 -0.57
N ARG A 129 2.30 -4.89 0.70
CA ARG A 129 3.39 -3.97 1.06
C ARG A 129 4.73 -4.45 0.50
N GLU A 130 5.00 -5.75 0.58
CA GLU A 130 6.23 -6.33 0.02
C GLU A 130 6.23 -6.23 -1.51
N LEU A 131 5.09 -6.44 -2.17
CA LEU A 131 4.95 -6.25 -3.62
C LEU A 131 5.23 -4.80 -4.04
N ILE A 132 4.63 -3.82 -3.37
CA ILE A 132 4.87 -2.39 -3.63
C ILE A 132 6.36 -2.07 -3.45
N GLN A 133 6.96 -2.54 -2.36
CA GLN A 133 8.38 -2.30 -2.10
C GLN A 133 9.27 -2.98 -3.15
N ALA A 134 8.95 -4.20 -3.56
CA ALA A 134 9.67 -4.92 -4.60
C ALA A 134 9.61 -4.17 -5.93
N ARG A 135 8.43 -3.70 -6.35
CA ARG A 135 8.25 -2.90 -7.57
C ARG A 135 9.12 -1.64 -7.55
N ARG A 136 9.14 -0.92 -6.43
CA ARG A 136 9.99 0.27 -6.24
C ARG A 136 11.48 -0.06 -6.29
N LEU A 137 11.87 -1.19 -5.70
CA LEU A 137 13.26 -1.62 -5.60
C LEU A 137 13.81 -2.13 -6.94
N PHE A 138 13.06 -2.99 -7.63
CA PHE A 138 13.43 -3.60 -8.90
C PHE A 138 13.10 -2.71 -10.11
N GLY A 139 12.26 -1.70 -9.94
CA GLY A 139 11.82 -0.82 -11.02
C GLY A 139 10.99 -1.53 -12.10
N SER A 140 10.44 -2.70 -11.80
CA SER A 140 9.65 -3.51 -12.73
C SER A 140 8.71 -4.46 -11.99
N ASP A 141 7.75 -5.01 -12.72
CA ASP A 141 6.89 -6.12 -12.28
C ASP A 141 7.57 -7.49 -12.38
N ASP A 142 8.74 -7.56 -13.05
CA ASP A 142 9.50 -8.79 -13.27
C ASP A 142 10.31 -9.17 -12.02
N ILE A 143 9.58 -9.53 -10.97
CA ILE A 143 10.12 -9.87 -9.66
C ILE A 143 10.03 -11.39 -9.47
N GLY A 144 11.12 -11.99 -9.02
CA GLY A 144 11.14 -13.40 -8.67
C GLY A 144 10.35 -13.70 -7.40
N SER A 145 9.60 -14.81 -7.39
CA SER A 145 8.78 -15.21 -6.22
C SER A 145 9.61 -15.40 -4.94
N GLY A 146 10.87 -15.80 -5.06
CA GLY A 146 11.81 -15.97 -3.96
C GLY A 146 12.20 -14.68 -3.21
N PHE A 147 11.81 -13.51 -3.71
CA PHE A 147 11.91 -12.25 -2.96
C PHE A 147 10.94 -12.20 -1.78
N PHE A 148 9.74 -12.74 -1.94
CA PHE A 148 8.65 -12.56 -0.97
C PHE A 148 8.79 -13.52 0.21
N ARG A 149 8.39 -13.06 1.39
CA ARG A 149 8.34 -13.93 2.56
C ARG A 149 7.02 -14.72 2.57
N PRO A 150 7.04 -15.99 2.98
CA PRO A 150 5.80 -16.74 3.21
C PRO A 150 4.90 -15.99 4.20
N LEU A 151 3.61 -15.92 3.90
CA LEU A 151 2.62 -15.41 4.83
C LEU A 151 2.10 -16.57 5.68
N ASP A 152 2.00 -16.32 6.99
CA ASP A 152 1.27 -17.16 7.92
C ASP A 152 -0.08 -16.48 8.16
N LEU A 153 -1.16 -17.09 7.67
CA LEU A 153 -2.51 -16.53 7.68
C LEU A 153 -3.43 -17.43 8.49
N ASP A 154 -4.06 -16.86 9.51
CA ASP A 154 -5.08 -17.56 10.30
C ASP A 154 -6.31 -17.92 9.47
N THR A 155 -6.59 -17.14 8.42
CA THR A 155 -7.72 -17.36 7.51
C THR A 155 -7.32 -16.98 6.09
N GLU A 156 -7.58 -17.88 5.14
CA GLU A 156 -7.33 -17.60 3.72
C GLU A 156 -8.31 -16.54 3.20
N PRO A 157 -7.80 -15.40 2.68
CA PRO A 157 -8.63 -14.34 2.13
C PRO A 157 -9.24 -14.76 0.79
N VAL A 158 -10.36 -14.15 0.42
CA VAL A 158 -11.01 -14.40 -0.87
C VAL A 158 -10.29 -13.60 -1.94
N VAL A 159 -9.82 -14.26 -3.00
CA VAL A 159 -9.22 -13.62 -4.16
C VAL A 159 -10.29 -12.91 -4.98
N LEU A 160 -10.02 -11.66 -5.31
CA LEU A 160 -10.93 -10.78 -6.04
C LEU A 160 -10.46 -10.67 -7.49
N PHE A 161 -11.12 -11.39 -8.37
CA PHE A 161 -10.82 -11.42 -9.81
C PHE A 161 -11.58 -10.31 -10.55
N GLU A 162 -11.00 -9.80 -11.63
CA GLU A 162 -11.64 -8.76 -12.46
C GLU A 162 -12.75 -9.37 -13.34
N PRO A 163 -13.74 -8.57 -13.79
CA PRO A 163 -14.62 -8.98 -14.88
C PRO A 163 -13.79 -9.44 -16.10
N GLY A 164 -14.01 -10.66 -16.60
CA GLY A 164 -13.22 -11.27 -17.67
C GLY A 164 -12.18 -12.31 -17.22
N ASP A 165 -11.93 -12.46 -15.92
CA ASP A 165 -11.04 -13.48 -15.36
C ASP A 165 -11.73 -14.84 -15.11
N GLU A 166 -12.93 -15.09 -15.64
CA GLU A 166 -13.74 -16.26 -15.29
C GLU A 166 -13.01 -17.59 -15.57
N ALA A 167 -12.30 -17.65 -16.70
CA ALA A 167 -11.50 -18.83 -17.06
C ALA A 167 -10.31 -19.04 -16.11
N LEU A 168 -9.69 -17.96 -15.64
CA LEU A 168 -8.59 -18.04 -14.67
C LEU A 168 -9.09 -18.52 -13.30
N ALA A 169 -10.21 -17.94 -12.83
CA ALA A 169 -10.84 -18.35 -11.58
C ALA A 169 -11.26 -19.84 -11.63
N ALA A 170 -11.86 -20.28 -12.73
CA ALA A 170 -12.24 -21.68 -12.94
C ALA A 170 -11.03 -22.63 -13.00
N GLY A 171 -9.88 -22.15 -13.47
CA GLY A 171 -8.62 -22.90 -13.50
C GLY A 171 -7.93 -23.06 -12.14
N LEU A 172 -8.41 -22.39 -11.10
CA LEU A 172 -7.84 -22.38 -9.75
C LEU A 172 -8.86 -22.81 -8.69
N PRO A 173 -9.46 -24.02 -8.80
CA PRO A 173 -10.58 -24.44 -7.96
C PRO A 173 -10.24 -24.55 -6.46
N GLN A 174 -8.95 -24.63 -6.12
CA GLN A 174 -8.48 -24.65 -4.74
C GLN A 174 -8.53 -23.28 -4.05
N LEU A 175 -8.66 -22.19 -4.80
CA LEU A 175 -8.67 -20.84 -4.23
C LEU A 175 -10.08 -20.39 -3.91
N ARG A 176 -10.29 -19.89 -2.68
CA ARG A 176 -11.49 -19.12 -2.36
C ARG A 176 -11.46 -17.83 -3.18
N SER A 177 -12.39 -17.68 -4.12
CA SER A 177 -12.38 -16.54 -5.04
C SER A 177 -13.79 -16.12 -5.47
N ARG A 178 -13.91 -14.88 -5.96
CA ARG A 178 -15.08 -14.37 -6.66
C ARG A 178 -14.68 -13.34 -7.71
N ILE A 179 -15.56 -13.14 -8.69
CA ILE A 179 -15.47 -12.04 -9.65
C ILE A 179 -15.98 -10.76 -8.96
N MET A 180 -15.22 -9.67 -9.05
CA MET A 180 -15.64 -8.35 -8.60
C MET A 180 -16.73 -7.81 -9.53
N ASP A 181 -17.64 -7.02 -8.98
CA ASP A 181 -18.48 -6.18 -9.84
C ASP A 181 -17.63 -5.03 -10.45
N PRO A 182 -18.12 -4.38 -11.53
CA PRO A 182 -17.36 -3.33 -12.19
C PRO A 182 -16.98 -2.14 -11.30
N VAL A 183 -17.82 -1.78 -10.32
CA VAL A 183 -17.58 -0.63 -9.42
C VAL A 183 -16.47 -0.96 -8.44
N GLU A 184 -16.48 -2.17 -7.87
CA GLU A 184 -15.41 -2.65 -6.99
C GLU A 184 -14.08 -2.78 -7.74
N ALA A 185 -14.10 -3.35 -8.96
CA ALA A 185 -12.91 -3.47 -9.78
C ALA A 185 -12.29 -2.09 -10.07
N GLU A 186 -13.13 -1.11 -10.39
CA GLU A 186 -12.71 0.26 -10.62
C GLU A 186 -12.06 0.91 -9.38
N ALA A 187 -12.59 0.68 -8.19
CA ALA A 187 -11.99 1.18 -6.95
C ALA A 187 -10.58 0.63 -6.69
N HIS A 188 -10.29 -0.60 -7.12
CA HIS A 188 -8.94 -1.19 -7.03
C HIS A 188 -7.97 -0.65 -8.09
N GLU A 189 -8.47 -0.19 -9.24
CA GLU A 189 -7.66 0.39 -10.32
C GLU A 189 -7.33 1.88 -10.13
N ARG A 190 -8.06 2.56 -9.25
CA ARG A 190 -7.94 4.01 -9.01
C ARG A 190 -6.83 4.36 -8.04
N GLU A 191 -5.88 5.18 -8.52
CA GLU A 191 -4.82 5.78 -7.72
C GLU A 191 -5.23 7.14 -7.17
N ILE A 192 -4.64 7.55 -6.05
CA ILE A 192 -4.93 8.87 -5.46
C ILE A 192 -3.98 9.91 -6.05
N GLU A 193 -4.53 10.83 -6.83
CA GLU A 193 -3.80 11.92 -7.47
C GLU A 193 -3.63 13.11 -6.53
N ARG A 194 -4.68 13.46 -5.78
CA ARG A 194 -4.67 14.63 -4.87
C ARG A 194 -5.51 14.38 -3.63
N VAL A 195 -5.11 15.00 -2.52
CA VAL A 195 -5.83 14.99 -1.24
C VAL A 195 -6.12 16.44 -0.85
N ILE A 196 -7.39 16.74 -0.60
CA ILE A 196 -7.91 18.08 -0.30
C ILE A 196 -8.59 18.05 1.07
N ARG A 197 -8.32 19.06 1.91
CA ARG A 197 -8.97 19.20 3.21
C ARG A 197 -10.37 19.78 3.04
N THR A 198 -11.31 19.28 3.82
CA THR A 198 -12.68 19.83 3.85
C THR A 198 -12.90 20.67 5.11
N ALA A 199 -14.08 21.25 5.26
CA ALA A 199 -14.50 22.01 6.43
C ALA A 199 -14.73 21.08 7.65
N ASP A 200 -15.02 19.80 7.40
CA ASP A 200 -15.01 18.78 8.45
C ASP A 200 -13.58 18.23 8.58
N PRO A 201 -12.91 18.38 9.74
CA PRO A 201 -11.54 17.92 9.93
C PRO A 201 -11.38 16.39 9.85
N GLU A 202 -12.47 15.62 9.96
CA GLU A 202 -12.49 14.16 9.87
C GLU A 202 -12.73 13.64 8.45
N VAL A 203 -13.05 14.53 7.50
CA VAL A 203 -13.33 14.17 6.11
C VAL A 203 -12.33 14.83 5.17
N LEU A 204 -11.78 14.02 4.26
CA LEU A 204 -10.93 14.47 3.17
C LEU A 204 -11.68 14.26 1.85
N LEU A 205 -11.41 15.13 0.87
CA LEU A 205 -11.75 14.86 -0.52
C LEU A 205 -10.49 14.34 -1.21
N VAL A 206 -10.55 13.15 -1.77
CA VAL A 206 -9.49 12.59 -2.61
C VAL A 206 -9.92 12.69 -4.07
N VAL A 207 -9.01 13.11 -4.93
CA VAL A 207 -9.18 13.02 -6.37
C VAL A 207 -8.42 11.80 -6.83
N SER A 208 -9.14 10.84 -7.42
CA SER A 208 -8.62 9.57 -7.89
C SER A 208 -8.53 9.55 -9.41
N ARG A 209 -7.68 8.69 -9.97
CA ARG A 209 -7.57 8.47 -11.43
C ARG A 209 -7.36 7.00 -11.73
N ARG A 210 -7.96 6.48 -12.80
CA ARG A 210 -7.75 5.09 -13.22
C ARG A 210 -6.37 4.91 -13.82
N THR A 211 -5.64 3.90 -13.36
CA THR A 211 -4.26 3.63 -13.79
C THR A 211 -4.14 3.06 -15.20
N ARG A 212 -5.12 2.26 -15.65
CA ARG A 212 -5.04 1.50 -16.91
C ARG A 212 -5.18 2.38 -18.14
N ASP A 213 -6.15 3.30 -18.13
CA ASP A 213 -6.55 4.12 -19.27
C ASP A 213 -6.40 5.62 -19.01
N GLY A 214 -6.06 6.02 -17.78
CA GLY A 214 -5.96 7.43 -17.42
C GLY A 214 -7.30 8.15 -17.50
N ALA A 215 -8.42 7.41 -17.32
CA ALA A 215 -9.77 7.97 -17.35
C ALA A 215 -9.89 9.21 -16.45
N ASP A 216 -10.92 10.01 -16.72
CA ASP A 216 -11.13 11.29 -16.06
C ASP A 216 -11.04 11.15 -14.53
N PRO A 217 -10.39 12.13 -13.88
CA PRO A 217 -10.27 12.11 -12.43
C PRO A 217 -11.66 12.03 -11.80
N GLU A 218 -11.79 11.46 -10.60
CA GLU A 218 -13.05 11.47 -9.85
C GLU A 218 -12.84 11.88 -8.40
N PRO A 219 -13.75 12.70 -7.83
CA PRO A 219 -13.67 13.08 -6.43
C PRO A 219 -14.42 12.09 -5.54
N HIS A 220 -13.76 11.65 -4.47
CA HIS A 220 -14.34 10.80 -3.43
C HIS A 220 -14.16 11.45 -2.07
N TYR A 221 -15.20 11.42 -1.24
CA TYR A 221 -15.10 11.86 0.15
C TYR A 221 -14.76 10.66 1.02
N VAL A 222 -13.69 10.76 1.81
CA VAL A 222 -13.17 9.65 2.62
C VAL A 222 -12.89 10.09 4.04
N THR A 223 -12.92 9.14 4.97
CA THR A 223 -12.47 9.43 6.34
C THR A 223 -10.97 9.76 6.36
N ARG A 224 -10.61 10.78 7.14
CA ARG A 224 -9.22 11.16 7.36
C ARG A 224 -8.42 10.03 8.00
N TRP A 225 -9.00 9.37 9.01
CA TRP A 225 -8.37 8.24 9.69
C TRP A 225 -8.08 7.07 8.74
N GLY A 226 -9.03 6.72 7.88
CA GLY A 226 -8.84 5.66 6.88
C GLY A 226 -7.71 6.00 5.91
N HIS A 227 -7.68 7.24 5.40
CA HIS A 227 -6.59 7.72 4.56
C HIS A 227 -5.23 7.71 5.25
N GLU A 228 -5.12 8.23 6.49
CA GLU A 228 -3.85 8.25 7.23
C GLU A 228 -3.33 6.84 7.52
N THR A 229 -4.24 5.90 7.82
CA THR A 229 -3.90 4.49 8.05
C THR A 229 -3.42 3.81 6.76
N ALA A 230 -4.13 4.00 5.64
CA ALA A 230 -3.75 3.49 4.33
C ALA A 230 -2.40 4.08 3.86
N LEU A 231 -2.20 5.38 4.02
CA LEU A 231 -0.96 6.08 3.69
C LEU A 231 0.21 5.57 4.54
N ALA A 232 0.00 5.31 5.83
CA ALA A 232 1.03 4.72 6.69
C ALA A 232 1.41 3.30 6.25
N ARG A 233 0.45 2.52 5.72
CA ARG A 233 0.63 1.13 5.31
C ARG A 233 1.24 0.96 3.91
N PHE A 234 0.76 1.74 2.95
CA PHE A 234 1.08 1.58 1.52
C PHE A 234 1.88 2.77 0.94
N GLY A 235 1.96 3.88 1.67
CA GLY A 235 2.60 5.09 1.18
C GLY A 235 1.85 5.65 -0.04
N PRO A 236 2.55 6.27 -1.01
CA PRO A 236 1.91 6.86 -2.19
C PRO A 236 1.22 5.85 -3.13
N ASP A 237 1.45 4.55 -2.97
CA ASP A 237 0.83 3.50 -3.81
C ASP A 237 -0.51 3.00 -3.24
N LEU A 238 -1.12 3.75 -2.31
CA LEU A 238 -2.46 3.46 -1.82
C LEU A 238 -3.50 3.69 -2.94
N ARG A 239 -4.55 2.89 -2.93
CA ARG A 239 -5.64 2.90 -3.92
C ARG A 239 -6.94 3.39 -3.29
N LEU A 240 -7.92 3.75 -4.11
CA LEU A 240 -9.24 4.11 -3.61
C LEU A 240 -9.87 3.00 -2.76
N SER A 241 -9.69 1.74 -3.15
CA SER A 241 -10.12 0.55 -2.38
C SER A 241 -9.53 0.45 -0.96
N ASP A 242 -8.48 1.22 -0.65
CA ASP A 242 -7.87 1.25 0.69
C ASP A 242 -8.52 2.27 1.61
N LEU A 243 -9.43 3.08 1.09
CA LEU A 243 -10.06 4.20 1.77
C LEU A 243 -11.46 3.84 2.21
N ILE A 244 -11.91 4.52 3.28
CA ILE A 244 -13.28 4.39 3.78
C ILE A 244 -14.05 5.60 3.27
N GLU A 245 -14.87 5.40 2.25
CA GLU A 245 -15.72 6.45 1.70
C GLU A 245 -16.80 6.88 2.70
N VAL A 246 -17.14 8.16 2.67
CA VAL A 246 -18.21 8.75 3.47
C VAL A 246 -19.25 9.39 2.56
N GLY A 247 -20.53 9.27 2.94
CA GLY A 247 -21.62 9.88 2.18
C GLY A 247 -21.77 11.39 2.39
N THR A 248 -21.06 11.97 3.35
CA THR A 248 -21.10 13.41 3.59
C THR A 248 -20.21 14.15 2.61
N ARG A 249 -20.62 15.36 2.22
CA ARG A 249 -19.87 16.24 1.31
C ARG A 249 -19.62 17.60 1.95
N PRO A 250 -18.69 17.70 2.93
CA PRO A 250 -18.42 18.96 3.58
C PRO A 250 -17.80 19.96 2.60
N ALA A 251 -18.05 21.25 2.83
CA ALA A 251 -17.53 22.32 2.00
C ALA A 251 -15.99 22.32 1.97
N ILE A 252 -15.39 22.81 0.88
CA ILE A 252 -13.94 22.93 0.75
C ILE A 252 -13.55 24.37 1.07
N PRO A 253 -12.86 24.64 2.21
CA PRO A 253 -12.64 26.00 2.69
C PRO A 253 -11.59 26.77 1.86
N ASP A 254 -10.61 26.06 1.29
CA ASP A 254 -9.54 26.69 0.52
C ASP A 254 -10.01 27.14 -0.88
N PRO A 255 -9.86 28.43 -1.25
CA PRO A 255 -10.26 28.93 -2.57
C PRO A 255 -9.45 28.33 -3.72
N GLY A 256 -8.17 28.00 -3.51
CA GLY A 256 -7.30 27.42 -4.53
C GLY A 256 -7.72 26.00 -4.89
N ASP A 257 -8.03 25.18 -3.89
CA ASP A 257 -8.59 23.84 -4.07
C ASP A 257 -9.96 23.88 -4.76
N ARG A 258 -10.84 24.83 -4.40
CA ARG A 258 -12.10 25.03 -5.14
C ARG A 258 -11.88 25.41 -6.60
N ALA A 259 -10.93 26.29 -6.88
CA ALA A 259 -10.60 26.69 -8.24
C ALA A 259 -10.05 25.51 -9.06
N PHE A 260 -9.18 24.69 -8.45
CA PHE A 260 -8.69 23.46 -9.03
C PHE A 260 -9.85 22.50 -9.38
N LEU A 261 -10.75 22.25 -8.43
CA LEU A 261 -11.88 21.33 -8.65
C LEU A 261 -12.84 21.84 -9.73
N ARG A 262 -13.15 23.13 -9.78
CA ARG A 262 -13.95 23.71 -10.89
C ARG A 262 -13.28 23.56 -12.25
N GLY A 263 -11.95 23.57 -12.28
CA GLY A 263 -11.18 23.36 -13.50
C GLY A 263 -11.16 21.90 -13.97
N GLN A 264 -11.34 20.94 -13.05
CA GLN A 264 -11.39 19.50 -13.36
C GLN A 264 -12.83 18.99 -13.55
N PHE A 265 -13.78 19.57 -12.82
CA PHE A 265 -15.15 19.10 -12.67
C PHE A 265 -16.11 20.24 -12.98
N THR A 266 -16.71 20.22 -14.18
CA THR A 266 -17.62 21.29 -14.63
C THR A 266 -18.88 21.40 -13.78
N TRP A 267 -19.25 20.34 -13.05
CA TRP A 267 -20.38 20.29 -12.14
C TRP A 267 -20.04 20.75 -10.71
N PHE A 268 -18.77 21.00 -10.38
CA PHE A 268 -18.37 21.32 -9.01
C PHE A 268 -18.74 22.77 -8.63
N GLY A 269 -19.57 22.94 -7.60
CA GLY A 269 -20.02 24.24 -7.10
C GLY A 269 -21.14 24.92 -7.89
N THR A 270 -21.86 24.17 -8.74
CA THR A 270 -23.16 24.60 -9.28
C THR A 270 -24.27 24.42 -8.23
N GLU A 271 -25.39 25.15 -8.33
CA GLU A 271 -26.55 24.98 -7.42
C GLU A 271 -27.10 23.54 -7.39
N ASP A 272 -26.80 22.76 -8.43
CA ASP A 272 -27.05 21.30 -8.53
C ASP A 272 -26.11 20.43 -7.68
N GLU A 273 -25.33 21.03 -6.77
CA GLU A 273 -24.66 20.31 -5.68
C GLU A 273 -25.73 19.83 -4.67
N GLN A 274 -26.71 19.05 -5.15
CA GLN A 274 -27.63 18.33 -4.30
C GLN A 274 -26.79 17.43 -3.39
N PRO A 275 -27.05 17.43 -2.07
CA PRO A 275 -26.39 16.52 -1.17
C PRO A 275 -26.60 15.11 -1.71
N TRP A 276 -25.50 14.45 -2.05
CA TRP A 276 -25.56 13.08 -2.55
C TRP A 276 -26.32 12.24 -1.55
N ARG A 277 -27.44 11.70 -2.02
CA ARG A 277 -28.14 10.64 -1.32
C ARG A 277 -27.48 9.37 -1.82
N PRO A 278 -26.81 8.57 -0.97
CA PRO A 278 -26.46 7.22 -1.37
C PRO A 278 -27.73 6.59 -1.92
N ASP A 279 -27.64 5.97 -3.11
CA ASP A 279 -28.70 5.09 -3.55
C ASP A 279 -28.66 3.85 -2.65
N LEU A 280 -29.34 3.96 -1.50
CA LEU A 280 -29.42 2.89 -0.50
C LEU A 280 -30.10 1.64 -1.06
N SER A 281 -30.66 1.68 -2.28
CA SER A 281 -31.17 0.49 -2.97
C SER A 281 -30.06 -0.44 -3.47
N LEU A 282 -28.81 0.04 -3.59
CA LEU A 282 -27.63 -0.77 -3.97
C LEU A 282 -26.91 -1.40 -2.77
N LEU A 283 -27.17 -0.90 -1.55
CA LEU A 283 -26.77 -1.59 -0.32
C LEU A 283 -27.79 -2.69 -0.04
N GLY A 284 -27.62 -3.82 -0.74
CA GLY A 284 -28.47 -5.00 -0.58
C GLY A 284 -28.78 -5.27 0.89
N SER A 285 -30.06 -5.42 1.20
CA SER A 285 -30.63 -5.75 2.50
C SER A 285 -30.28 -7.18 2.95
N GLY A 286 -29.00 -7.53 2.93
CA GLY A 286 -28.46 -8.72 3.57
C GLY A 286 -28.38 -8.52 5.08
N ALA A 287 -29.51 -8.23 5.71
CA ALA A 287 -29.64 -8.51 7.13
C ALA A 287 -29.55 -10.04 7.27
N PRO A 288 -28.64 -10.59 8.09
CA PRO A 288 -28.67 -12.02 8.38
C PRO A 288 -30.00 -12.32 9.07
N ASP A 289 -30.81 -13.19 8.47
CA ASP A 289 -31.96 -13.80 9.13
C ASP A 289 -31.45 -14.47 10.41
N ALA A 290 -31.79 -13.87 11.55
CA ALA A 290 -31.53 -14.43 12.86
C ALA A 290 -32.59 -15.50 13.13
N ASP A 291 -32.43 -16.67 12.53
CA ASP A 291 -33.13 -17.88 12.94
C ASP A 291 -32.56 -18.35 14.28
N LEU A 292 -33.12 -17.79 15.36
CA LEU A 292 -33.02 -18.32 16.71
C LEU A 292 -34.26 -19.17 17.00
N GLU A 293 -34.31 -20.38 16.44
CA GLU A 293 -35.11 -21.46 17.00
C GLU A 293 -34.24 -22.22 18.02
N GLY A 294 -34.48 -21.97 19.31
CA GLY A 294 -33.96 -22.80 20.39
C GLY A 294 -34.85 -24.03 20.62
N PRO A 295 -34.29 -25.20 20.96
CA PRO A 295 -35.09 -26.36 21.32
C PRO A 295 -35.65 -26.23 22.75
N ALA A 296 -36.90 -26.67 22.91
CA ALA A 296 -37.57 -26.94 24.18
C ALA A 296 -37.15 -28.30 24.77
#